data_AF-A0AA95KVH6-F1
#
_entry.id   AF-A0AA95KVH6-F1
#
_cell.length_a   1.000
_cell.length_b   1.000
_cell.length_c   1.000
_cell.angle_alpha   90.00
_cell.angle_beta   90.00
_cell.angle_gamma   90.00
#
_symmetry.space_group_name_H-M   'P 1'
#
loop_
_entity.id
_entity.type
_entity.pdbx_description
1 polymer ?
#
loop_
_entity_poly.entity_id
_entity_poly.type
_entity_poly.pdbx_seq_one_letter_code
_entity_poly.pdbx_strand_id
1 'polypeptide(L)'
;MTLRNYIIIVALGSIFTVRAQEEPAAPVFRPPFDFPLTLSGNFGELRSNHFHGGVDFKTQGEVGKPIHCIADGYVSRVLVTPGGYGQAIFITHPNGYTSVYGHVLKFASAVAKVVEEYQYRHETFAVDLKFEPHQVSFKAGEIIALSGNEGYSFGPHLHMEIRCTDTGELIDPLQFYTDKIKDTTPPRASMIMLYPQRGAGVVEGSQRKNPYLLLLWGNRFLLGGK
;
A
#
# COMPACT_ATOMS: atom_id res chain seq x y z
N MET A 1 23.69 -68.19 10.13
CA MET A 1 23.50 -67.66 8.76
C MET A 1 22.06 -67.98 8.36
N THR A 2 21.16 -67.05 8.05
CA THR A 2 21.36 -65.80 7.31
C THR A 2 20.41 -64.69 7.76
N LEU A 3 21.00 -63.50 7.89
CA LEU A 3 20.49 -62.18 8.29
C LEU A 3 19.52 -61.57 7.25
N ARG A 4 18.45 -62.28 6.89
CA ARG A 4 17.57 -61.82 5.80
C ARG A 4 16.13 -62.19 6.11
N ASN A 5 15.49 -61.46 7.03
CA ASN A 5 14.02 -61.37 7.14
C ASN A 5 13.52 -60.28 8.13
N TYR A 6 14.36 -59.32 8.53
CA TYR A 6 13.95 -58.16 9.35
C TYR A 6 13.52 -56.92 8.55
N ILE A 7 13.09 -57.10 7.29
CA ILE A 7 12.66 -55.97 6.43
C ILE A 7 11.18 -56.15 6.02
N ILE A 8 10.28 -56.48 6.96
CA ILE A 8 8.81 -56.46 6.70
C ILE A 8 8.02 -55.82 7.87
N ILE A 9 8.64 -55.21 8.90
CA ILE A 9 7.91 -54.60 10.04
C ILE A 9 8.31 -53.13 10.30
N VAL A 10 8.58 -52.34 9.26
CA VAL A 10 8.72 -50.85 9.40
C VAL A 10 8.06 -50.11 8.23
N ALA A 11 6.96 -50.64 7.67
CA ALA A 11 6.27 -50.03 6.53
C ALA A 11 4.81 -49.62 6.82
N LEU A 12 4.43 -49.46 8.09
CA LEU A 12 3.04 -49.18 8.50
C LEU A 12 2.93 -48.21 9.69
N GLY A 13 3.85 -47.24 9.77
CA GLY A 13 3.93 -46.36 10.93
C GLY A 13 4.50 -44.97 10.64
N SER A 14 4.13 -44.34 9.53
CA SER A 14 4.42 -42.92 9.31
C SER A 14 3.56 -42.35 8.20
N ILE A 15 2.25 -42.24 8.48
CA ILE A 15 1.45 -41.18 7.86
C ILE A 15 1.95 -39.90 8.51
N PHE A 16 3.02 -39.32 7.96
CA PHE A 16 3.31 -37.92 8.19
C PHE A 16 2.11 -37.17 7.60
N THR A 17 1.21 -36.70 8.46
CA THR A 17 0.32 -35.62 8.10
C THR A 17 1.22 -34.44 7.78
N VAL A 18 1.51 -34.24 6.49
CA VAL A 18 2.02 -32.98 5.99
C VAL A 18 0.91 -31.98 6.32
N ARG A 19 1.05 -31.30 7.46
CA ARG A 19 0.39 -30.02 7.62
C ARG A 19 1.10 -29.12 6.63
N ALA A 20 0.47 -28.90 5.48
CA ALA A 20 0.72 -27.68 4.74
C ALA A 20 0.61 -26.55 5.77
N GLN A 21 1.59 -25.65 5.81
CA GLN A 21 1.42 -24.38 6.52
C GLN A 21 0.10 -23.81 6.00
N GLU A 22 -0.87 -23.64 6.89
CA GLU A 22 -1.90 -22.66 6.64
C GLU A 22 -1.12 -21.35 6.53
N GLU A 23 -0.88 -20.91 5.29
CA GLU A 23 -0.57 -19.50 5.02
C GLU A 23 -1.62 -18.72 5.81
N PRO A 24 -1.21 -17.93 6.81
CA PRO A 24 -2.17 -17.12 7.55
C PRO A 24 -2.96 -16.36 6.49
N ALA A 25 -4.30 -16.44 6.56
CA ALA A 25 -5.16 -15.73 5.63
C ALA A 25 -4.64 -14.29 5.53
N ALA A 26 -4.39 -13.81 4.30
CA ALA A 26 -3.85 -12.48 4.07
C ALA A 26 -4.63 -11.50 4.96
N PRO A 27 -3.93 -10.64 5.74
CA PRO A 27 -4.61 -9.88 6.77
C PRO A 27 -5.71 -9.02 6.17
N VAL A 28 -6.88 -9.12 6.78
CA VAL A 28 -8.06 -8.39 6.33
C VAL A 28 -8.01 -6.99 6.94
N PHE A 29 -7.70 -6.00 6.12
CA PHE A 29 -7.81 -4.59 6.49
C PHE A 29 -9.23 -4.08 6.23
N ARG A 30 -9.80 -3.37 7.20
CA ARG A 30 -11.05 -2.64 6.97
C ARG A 30 -10.78 -1.38 6.15
N PRO A 31 -11.77 -0.87 5.39
CA PRO A 31 -11.68 0.46 4.79
C PRO A 31 -11.34 1.56 5.82
N PRO A 32 -10.51 2.55 5.44
CA PRO A 32 -10.17 3.68 6.29
C PRO A 32 -11.33 4.68 6.45
N PHE A 33 -12.43 4.51 5.70
CA PHE A 33 -13.63 5.34 5.75
C PHE A 33 -14.90 4.48 5.79
N ASP A 34 -15.99 5.04 6.31
CA ASP A 34 -17.32 4.41 6.36
C ASP A 34 -18.18 4.70 5.10
N PHE A 35 -17.61 5.32 4.07
CA PHE A 35 -18.26 5.60 2.79
C PHE A 35 -17.54 4.90 1.63
N PRO A 36 -18.19 4.76 0.45
CA PRO A 36 -17.59 4.07 -0.70
C PRO A 36 -16.23 4.66 -1.12
N LEU A 37 -15.23 3.79 -1.23
CA LEU A 37 -13.88 4.19 -1.60
C LEU A 37 -13.80 4.56 -3.08
N THR A 38 -13.17 5.69 -3.36
CA THR A 38 -12.82 6.12 -4.72
C THR A 38 -11.40 6.68 -4.73
N LEU A 39 -10.69 6.48 -5.83
CA LEU A 39 -9.28 6.85 -5.94
C LEU A 39 -9.08 8.15 -6.72
N SER A 40 -8.06 8.91 -6.33
CA SER A 40 -7.47 10.02 -7.09
C SER A 40 -6.04 9.76 -7.53
N GLY A 41 -5.40 8.71 -7.02
CA GLY A 41 -4.02 8.36 -7.31
C GLY A 41 -3.74 6.91 -6.96
N ASN A 42 -2.92 6.24 -7.78
CA ASN A 42 -2.62 4.81 -7.68
C ASN A 42 -1.19 4.56 -7.19
N PHE A 43 -0.95 3.39 -6.62
CA PHE A 43 0.39 2.95 -6.26
C PHE A 43 1.30 2.87 -7.48
N GLY A 44 2.55 3.33 -7.36
CA GLY A 44 3.54 3.30 -8.42
C GLY A 44 3.28 4.29 -9.56
N GLU A 45 2.29 5.17 -9.44
CA GLU A 45 2.05 6.24 -10.42
C GLU A 45 3.28 7.16 -10.51
N LEU A 46 3.76 7.43 -11.73
CA LEU A 46 4.89 8.33 -11.94
C LEU A 46 4.45 9.78 -11.71
N ARG A 47 5.01 10.41 -10.67
CA ARG A 47 4.87 11.84 -10.39
C ARG A 47 6.12 12.59 -10.90
N SER A 48 6.05 13.91 -10.94
CA SER A 48 7.10 14.76 -11.52
C SER A 48 8.49 14.55 -10.91
N ASN A 49 8.56 14.12 -9.65
CA ASN A 49 9.80 13.95 -8.88
C ASN A 49 9.98 12.58 -8.22
N HIS A 50 8.99 11.68 -8.25
CA HIS A 50 9.07 10.35 -7.61
C HIS A 50 7.96 9.40 -8.08
N PHE A 51 8.04 8.13 -7.69
CA PHE A 51 6.91 7.19 -7.76
C PHE A 51 5.99 7.36 -6.57
N HIS A 52 4.69 7.32 -6.79
CA HIS A 52 3.69 7.43 -5.74
C HIS A 52 3.72 6.19 -4.83
N GLY A 53 4.04 6.38 -3.55
CA GLY A 53 4.27 5.29 -2.59
C GLY A 53 3.02 4.64 -2.01
N GLY A 54 1.83 5.10 -2.37
CA GLY A 54 0.58 4.64 -1.79
C GLY A 54 -0.60 4.80 -2.74
N VAL A 55 -1.80 4.86 -2.18
CA VAL A 55 -3.03 5.21 -2.89
C VAL A 55 -3.63 6.47 -2.30
N ASP A 56 -4.28 7.27 -3.15
CA ASP A 56 -4.98 8.47 -2.71
C ASP A 56 -6.48 8.19 -2.70
N PHE A 57 -7.08 8.06 -1.51
CA PHE A 57 -8.53 7.95 -1.36
C PHE A 57 -9.18 9.32 -1.29
N LYS A 58 -10.13 9.58 -2.18
CA LYS A 58 -10.89 10.83 -2.19
C LYS A 58 -11.77 10.95 -0.95
N THR A 59 -11.83 12.13 -0.36
CA THR A 59 -12.67 12.43 0.81
C THR A 59 -13.93 13.20 0.42
N GLN A 60 -14.51 12.84 -0.74
CA GLN A 60 -15.71 13.47 -1.30
C GLN A 60 -15.58 14.99 -1.53
N GLY A 61 -14.36 15.48 -1.73
CA GLY A 61 -14.07 16.91 -1.94
C GLY A 61 -14.02 17.74 -0.66
N GLU A 62 -14.06 17.11 0.52
CA GLU A 62 -14.09 17.79 1.82
C GLU A 62 -12.96 17.32 2.73
N VAL A 63 -12.45 18.22 3.57
CA VAL A 63 -11.59 17.87 4.70
C VAL A 63 -12.44 17.48 5.91
N GLY A 64 -11.80 16.92 6.94
CA GLY A 64 -12.45 16.62 8.22
C GLY A 64 -13.17 15.27 8.28
N LYS A 65 -13.04 14.41 7.27
CA LYS A 65 -13.65 13.07 7.31
C LYS A 65 -12.91 12.19 8.32
N PRO A 66 -13.61 11.45 9.21
CA PRO A 66 -12.95 10.53 10.13
C PRO A 66 -12.15 9.47 9.37
N ILE A 67 -10.86 9.36 9.69
CA ILE A 67 -9.99 8.28 9.24
C ILE A 67 -9.97 7.21 10.32
N HIS A 68 -10.32 5.99 9.95
CA HIS A 68 -10.35 4.84 10.85
C HIS A 68 -9.08 4.01 10.76
N CYS A 69 -8.64 3.45 11.89
CA CYS A 69 -7.57 2.48 11.92
C CYS A 69 -7.97 1.22 11.15
N ILE A 70 -7.16 0.80 10.17
CA ILE A 70 -7.53 -0.31 9.27
C ILE A 70 -7.42 -1.70 9.91
N ALA A 71 -6.67 -1.80 11.00
CA ALA A 71 -6.50 -2.99 11.83
C ALA A 71 -5.96 -2.58 13.21
N ASP A 72 -6.07 -3.46 14.20
CA ASP A 72 -5.44 -3.26 15.51
C ASP A 72 -3.95 -2.92 15.36
N GLY A 73 -3.45 -1.97 16.15
CA GLY A 73 -2.05 -1.58 16.09
C GLY A 73 -1.68 -0.52 17.11
N TYR A 74 -0.41 -0.15 17.10
CA TYR A 74 0.10 0.97 17.90
C TYR A 74 0.71 2.02 16.99
N VAL A 75 0.62 3.28 17.41
CA VAL A 75 1.30 4.39 16.73
C VAL A 75 2.79 4.17 16.90
N SER A 76 3.53 4.05 15.79
CA SER A 76 4.99 3.85 15.81
C SER A 76 5.76 5.13 15.45
N ARG A 77 5.14 6.02 14.67
CA ARG A 77 5.71 7.32 14.31
C ARG A 77 4.64 8.36 14.02
N VAL A 78 4.93 9.62 14.35
CA VAL A 78 4.15 10.78 13.91
C VAL A 78 5.09 11.79 13.28
N LEU A 79 4.71 12.30 12.12
CA LEU A 79 5.45 13.29 11.35
C LEU A 79 4.59 14.55 11.15
N VAL A 80 5.17 15.71 11.38
CA VAL A 80 4.59 17.03 11.05
C VAL A 80 5.66 17.85 10.35
N THR A 81 5.42 18.18 9.08
CA THR A 81 6.34 18.95 8.23
C THR A 81 5.58 19.96 7.36
N PRO A 82 6.19 21.07 6.93
CA PRO A 82 5.52 22.05 6.05
C PRO A 82 5.16 21.53 4.66
N GLY A 83 5.83 20.46 4.19
CA GLY A 83 5.60 19.83 2.88
C GLY A 83 5.51 18.31 3.01
N GLY A 84 5.70 17.58 1.90
CA GLY A 84 5.58 16.12 1.88
C GLY A 84 4.17 15.70 2.32
N TYR A 85 4.07 14.80 3.29
CA TYR A 85 2.77 14.39 3.85
C TYR A 85 2.04 15.50 4.59
N GLY A 86 2.69 16.62 4.94
CA GLY A 86 2.14 17.58 5.89
C GLY A 86 2.14 16.98 7.28
N GLN A 87 1.00 16.43 7.69
CA GLN A 87 0.89 15.61 8.89
C GLN A 87 0.69 14.14 8.48
N ALA A 88 1.42 13.24 9.15
CA ALA A 88 1.26 11.81 8.97
C ALA A 88 1.34 11.03 10.28
N ILE A 89 0.55 9.96 10.36
CA ILE A 89 0.57 8.99 11.44
C ILE A 89 0.92 7.61 10.87
N PHE A 90 1.84 6.91 11.54
CA PHE A 90 2.27 5.56 11.21
C PHE A 90 1.76 4.61 12.29
N ILE A 91 1.08 3.55 11.89
CA ILE A 91 0.53 2.54 12.80
C ILE A 91 1.11 1.18 12.44
N THR A 92 1.83 0.57 13.38
CA THR A 92 2.39 -0.77 13.24
C THR A 92 1.39 -1.80 13.76
N HIS A 93 1.14 -2.82 12.94
CA HIS A 93 0.16 -3.85 13.18
C HIS A 93 0.82 -5.20 13.56
N PRO A 94 0.16 -6.05 14.37
CA PRO A 94 0.70 -7.35 14.76
C PRO A 94 0.95 -8.33 13.60
N ASN A 95 0.38 -8.06 12.42
CA ASN A 95 0.48 -8.90 11.22
C ASN A 95 1.75 -8.62 10.39
N GLY A 96 2.68 -7.79 10.87
CA GLY A 96 3.92 -7.48 10.17
C GLY A 96 3.83 -6.32 9.17
N TYR A 97 2.71 -5.58 9.16
CA TYR A 97 2.54 -4.39 8.33
C TYR A 97 2.50 -3.09 9.14
N THR A 98 2.97 -2.01 8.53
CA THR A 98 2.79 -0.64 9.02
C THR A 98 1.93 0.12 8.02
N SER A 99 0.82 0.70 8.49
CA SER A 99 0.01 1.63 7.68
C SER A 99 0.44 3.08 7.92
N VAL A 100 0.44 3.88 6.86
CA VAL A 100 0.77 5.31 6.91
C VAL A 100 -0.42 6.11 6.40
N TYR A 101 -0.81 7.16 7.13
CA TYR A 101 -1.94 8.02 6.78
C TYR A 101 -1.43 9.45 6.70
N GLY A 102 -1.31 9.98 5.48
CA GLY A 102 -0.78 11.31 5.18
C GLY A 102 -1.85 12.34 4.87
N HIS A 103 -1.43 13.60 4.76
CA HIS A 103 -2.27 14.78 4.50
C HIS A 103 -3.37 15.01 5.54
N VAL A 104 -3.19 14.52 6.77
CA VAL A 104 -4.22 14.59 7.79
C VAL A 104 -4.38 16.01 8.34
N LEU A 105 -5.61 16.42 8.61
CA LEU A 105 -5.91 17.74 9.18
C LEU A 105 -5.60 17.78 10.68
N LYS A 106 -5.99 16.72 11.40
CA LYS A 106 -5.93 16.66 12.85
C LYS A 106 -5.82 15.21 13.32
N PHE A 107 -4.90 14.94 14.24
CA PHE A 107 -4.81 13.63 14.90
C PHE A 107 -5.91 13.43 15.96
N ALA A 108 -6.22 12.18 16.28
CA ALA A 108 -7.00 11.84 17.46
C ALA A 108 -6.33 12.41 18.73
N SER A 109 -7.14 12.70 19.76
CA SER A 109 -6.71 13.43 20.96
C SER A 109 -5.49 12.81 21.65
N ALA A 110 -5.43 11.48 21.73
CA ALA A 110 -4.31 10.74 22.32
C ALA A 110 -2.97 11.05 21.65
N VAL A 111 -2.97 11.28 20.34
CA VAL A 111 -1.76 11.59 19.55
C VAL A 111 -1.53 13.09 19.52
N ALA A 112 -2.58 13.89 19.30
CA ALA A 112 -2.50 15.35 19.22
C ALA A 112 -1.86 15.96 20.48
N LYS A 113 -2.22 15.47 21.66
CA LYS A 113 -1.64 15.93 22.94
C LYS A 113 -0.13 15.73 22.99
N VAL A 114 0.37 14.56 22.57
CA VAL A 114 1.81 14.25 22.58
C VAL A 114 2.57 15.14 21.60
N VAL A 115 2.00 15.37 20.42
CA VAL A 115 2.56 16.26 19.39
C VAL A 115 2.64 17.70 19.91
N GLU A 116 1.55 18.20 20.48
CA GLU A 116 1.46 19.56 21.03
C GLU A 116 2.46 19.79 22.17
N GLU A 117 2.53 18.86 23.13
CA GLU A 117 3.52 18.90 24.22
C GLU A 117 4.97 18.93 23.70
N TYR A 118 5.26 18.16 22.65
CA TYR A 118 6.57 18.19 22.02
C TYR A 118 6.86 19.54 21.36
N GLN A 119 5.92 20.08 20.58
CA GLN A 119 6.09 21.35 19.87
C GLN A 119 6.33 22.50 20.86
N TYR A 120 5.56 22.59 21.94
CA TYR A 120 5.76 23.61 22.98
C TYR A 120 7.10 23.46 23.70
N ARG A 121 7.51 22.23 24.04
CA ARG A 121 8.77 21.98 24.75
C ARG A 121 10.00 22.34 23.92
N HIS A 122 9.93 22.17 22.60
CA HIS A 122 11.06 22.36 21.70
C HIS A 122 10.95 23.64 20.85
N GLU A 123 9.90 24.43 21.06
CA GLU A 123 9.62 25.68 20.31
C GLU A 123 9.70 25.50 18.79
N THR A 124 9.20 24.37 18.29
CA THR A 124 9.26 24.00 16.86
C THR A 124 7.92 23.50 16.38
N PHE A 125 7.57 23.84 15.12
CA PHE A 125 6.42 23.27 14.44
C PHE A 125 6.70 21.84 13.94
N ALA A 126 7.93 21.58 13.47
CA ALA A 126 8.27 20.31 12.85
C ALA A 126 8.43 19.20 13.89
N VAL A 127 7.81 18.05 13.64
CA VAL A 127 7.78 16.90 14.55
C VAL A 127 8.16 15.65 13.80
N ASP A 128 9.07 14.86 14.37
CA ASP A 128 9.37 13.50 13.96
C ASP A 128 9.50 12.64 15.23
N LEU A 129 8.38 12.16 15.72
CA LEU A 129 8.28 11.42 16.97
C LEU A 129 8.17 9.93 16.69
N LYS A 130 8.98 9.15 17.41
CA LYS A 130 8.85 7.69 17.48
C LYS A 130 8.22 7.32 18.81
N PHE A 131 7.40 6.29 18.78
CA PHE A 131 6.64 5.81 19.93
C PHE A 131 7.07 4.39 20.27
N GLU A 132 7.13 4.09 21.57
CA GLU A 132 7.36 2.73 22.03
C GLU A 132 6.13 1.86 21.73
N PRO A 133 6.32 0.54 21.52
CA PRO A 133 5.21 -0.39 21.33
C PRO A 133 4.13 -0.22 22.39
N HIS A 134 2.88 -0.14 21.92
CA HIS A 134 1.67 -0.01 22.73
C HIS A 134 1.50 1.29 23.55
N GLN A 135 2.41 2.26 23.46
CA GLN A 135 2.28 3.55 24.16
C GLN A 135 0.99 4.29 23.79
N VAL A 136 0.64 4.30 22.51
CA VAL A 136 -0.66 4.73 22.00
C VAL A 136 -1.14 3.65 21.04
N SER A 137 -2.26 3.00 21.36
CA SER A 137 -2.82 1.93 20.55
C SER A 137 -4.21 2.27 20.05
N PHE A 138 -4.55 1.74 18.88
CA PHE A 138 -5.87 1.83 18.30
C PHE A 138 -6.38 0.44 17.94
N LYS A 139 -7.68 0.25 18.12
CA LYS A 139 -8.42 -0.89 17.59
C LYS A 139 -8.89 -0.60 16.17
N ALA A 140 -9.07 -1.66 15.40
CA ALA A 140 -9.65 -1.57 14.07
C ALA A 140 -10.99 -0.81 14.14
N GLY A 141 -11.12 0.26 13.35
CA GLY A 141 -12.33 1.09 13.30
C GLY A 141 -12.33 2.29 14.24
N GLU A 142 -11.36 2.43 15.16
CA GLU A 142 -11.23 3.65 15.94
C GLU A 142 -10.74 4.80 15.06
N ILE A 143 -11.21 6.02 15.36
CA ILE A 143 -10.80 7.23 14.64
C ILE A 143 -9.40 7.60 15.08
N ILE A 144 -8.47 7.63 14.14
CA ILE A 144 -7.05 7.94 14.38
C ILE A 144 -6.69 9.37 13.98
N ALA A 145 -7.44 9.94 13.03
CA ALA A 145 -7.25 11.28 12.53
C ALA A 145 -8.49 11.77 11.76
N LEU A 146 -8.48 13.04 11.37
CA LEU A 146 -9.40 13.61 10.39
C LEU A 146 -8.64 13.86 9.09
N SER A 147 -9.25 13.52 7.96
CA SER A 147 -8.68 13.78 6.63
C SER A 147 -8.45 15.26 6.40
N GLY A 148 -7.48 15.59 5.57
CA GLY A 148 -7.10 16.98 5.35
C GLY A 148 -6.65 17.25 3.93
N ASN A 149 -5.85 18.29 3.83
CA ASN A 149 -5.16 18.71 2.61
C ASN A 149 -3.77 19.27 2.98
N GLU A 150 -3.20 18.80 4.08
CA GLU A 150 -1.95 19.33 4.64
C GLU A 150 -0.74 18.90 3.81
N GLY A 151 0.31 19.73 3.80
CA GLY A 151 1.55 19.44 3.07
C GLY A 151 1.41 19.58 1.56
N TYR A 152 2.10 18.72 0.81
CA TYR A 152 2.09 18.75 -0.66
C TYR A 152 0.88 17.96 -1.20
N SER A 153 -0.29 18.60 -1.17
CA SER A 153 -1.56 18.02 -1.62
C SER A 153 -2.32 19.00 -2.51
N PHE A 154 -2.92 18.50 -3.60
CA PHE A 154 -3.65 19.32 -4.59
C PHE A 154 -5.17 19.36 -4.36
N GLY A 155 -5.68 18.62 -3.39
CA GLY A 155 -7.09 18.61 -3.02
C GLY A 155 -7.37 17.62 -1.89
N PRO A 156 -8.52 17.71 -1.20
CA PRO A 156 -8.82 16.85 -0.05
C PRO A 156 -8.82 15.36 -0.40
N HIS A 157 -7.92 14.61 0.25
CA HIS A 157 -7.80 13.18 0.13
C HIS A 157 -7.06 12.59 1.35
N LEU A 158 -7.06 11.27 1.45
CA LEU A 158 -6.15 10.51 2.32
C LEU A 158 -5.11 9.84 1.43
N HIS A 159 -3.84 10.21 1.61
CA HIS A 159 -2.74 9.42 1.09
C HIS A 159 -2.48 8.26 2.06
N MET A 160 -2.59 7.02 1.59
CA MET A 160 -2.41 5.83 2.41
C MET A 160 -1.36 4.90 1.83
N GLU A 161 -0.42 4.49 2.67
CA GLU A 161 0.58 3.49 2.32
C GLU A 161 0.47 2.27 3.23
N ILE A 162 0.90 1.12 2.71
CA ILE A 162 1.15 -0.10 3.49
C ILE A 162 2.61 -0.46 3.28
N ARG A 163 3.29 -0.79 4.37
CA ARG A 163 4.72 -1.15 4.38
C ARG A 163 4.95 -2.46 5.12
N CYS A 164 5.91 -3.27 4.68
CA CYS A 164 6.48 -4.32 5.53
C CYS A 164 7.13 -3.66 6.76
N THR A 165 6.76 -4.08 7.97
CA THR A 165 7.26 -3.43 9.21
C THR A 165 8.77 -3.60 9.39
N ASP A 166 9.31 -4.74 9.00
CA ASP A 166 10.72 -5.10 9.17
C ASP A 166 11.63 -4.44 8.12
N THR A 167 11.22 -4.40 6.85
CA THR A 167 12.04 -3.86 5.74
C THR A 167 11.70 -2.41 5.41
N GLY A 168 10.49 -1.95 5.73
CA GLY A 168 9.95 -0.67 5.29
C GLY A 168 9.55 -0.65 3.80
N GLU A 169 9.62 -1.78 3.11
CA GLU A 169 9.26 -1.90 1.69
C GLU A 169 7.78 -1.55 1.49
N LEU A 170 7.51 -0.75 0.47
CA LEU A 170 6.16 -0.34 0.11
C LEU A 170 5.42 -1.48 -0.60
N ILE A 171 4.17 -1.63 -0.23
CA ILE A 171 3.25 -2.64 -0.75
C ILE A 171 2.09 -1.91 -1.38
N ASP A 172 1.65 -2.35 -2.56
CA ASP A 172 0.45 -1.82 -3.19
C ASP A 172 -0.76 -2.02 -2.27
N PRO A 173 -1.34 -0.95 -1.68
CA PRO A 173 -2.49 -1.08 -0.80
C PRO A 173 -3.72 -1.65 -1.50
N LEU A 174 -3.82 -1.50 -2.83
CA LEU A 174 -4.99 -1.90 -3.61
C LEU A 174 -5.27 -3.40 -3.51
N GLN A 175 -4.25 -4.23 -3.25
CA GLN A 175 -4.42 -5.67 -3.05
C GLN A 175 -5.36 -6.01 -1.87
N PHE A 176 -5.48 -5.11 -0.89
CA PHE A 176 -6.36 -5.29 0.28
C PHE A 176 -7.75 -4.67 0.09
N TYR A 177 -7.97 -3.86 -0.96
CA TYR A 177 -9.21 -3.11 -1.19
C TYR A 177 -9.83 -3.35 -2.57
N THR A 178 -9.33 -4.32 -3.34
CA THR A 178 -9.80 -4.58 -4.71
C THR A 178 -11.30 -4.86 -4.75
N ASP A 179 -11.85 -5.57 -3.76
CA ASP A 179 -13.28 -5.86 -3.64
C ASP A 179 -14.10 -4.68 -3.07
N LYS A 180 -13.44 -3.63 -2.58
CA LYS A 180 -14.06 -2.43 -1.99
C LYS A 180 -14.12 -1.24 -2.93
N ILE A 181 -13.40 -1.30 -4.06
CA ILE A 181 -13.32 -0.22 -5.03
C ILE A 181 -14.01 -0.65 -6.31
N LYS A 182 -14.99 0.12 -6.74
CA LYS A 182 -15.70 -0.14 -7.99
C LYS A 182 -14.90 0.41 -9.16
N ASP A 183 -14.22 -0.46 -9.89
CA ASP A 183 -13.64 -0.12 -11.19
C ASP A 183 -14.61 -0.46 -12.33
N THR A 184 -15.06 0.58 -13.03
CA THR A 184 -15.89 0.45 -14.24
C THR A 184 -15.18 0.94 -15.49
N THR A 185 -13.90 1.26 -15.41
CA THR A 185 -13.14 1.87 -16.49
C THR A 185 -12.39 0.76 -17.24
N PRO A 186 -12.72 0.48 -18.51
CA PRO A 186 -11.97 -0.49 -19.29
C PRO A 186 -10.50 -0.04 -19.40
N PRO A 187 -9.53 -0.96 -19.29
CA PRO A 187 -8.14 -0.62 -19.50
C PRO A 187 -7.94 -0.09 -20.91
N ARG A 188 -7.16 0.99 -21.04
CA ARG A 188 -6.81 1.57 -22.34
C ARG A 188 -5.38 1.17 -22.71
N ALA A 189 -5.25 0.24 -23.64
CA ALA A 189 -3.96 -0.04 -24.27
C ALA A 189 -3.60 1.12 -25.21
N SER A 190 -2.50 1.81 -24.93
CA SER A 190 -2.04 3.00 -25.68
C SER A 190 -0.84 2.71 -26.58
N MET A 191 0.06 1.82 -26.15
CA MET A 191 1.30 1.51 -26.85
C MET A 191 1.74 0.08 -26.51
N ILE A 192 2.41 -0.56 -27.47
CA ILE A 192 3.22 -1.76 -27.23
C ILE A 192 4.68 -1.43 -27.50
N MET A 193 5.58 -1.96 -26.68
CA MET A 193 7.03 -1.86 -26.90
C MET A 193 7.56 -3.25 -27.25
N LEU A 194 8.15 -3.39 -28.44
CA LEU A 194 8.78 -4.64 -28.85
C LEU A 194 10.28 -4.57 -28.56
N TYR A 195 10.79 -5.62 -27.89
CA TYR A 195 12.20 -5.77 -27.55
C TYR A 195 12.80 -6.91 -28.39
N PRO A 196 13.61 -6.62 -29.41
CA PRO A 196 14.30 -7.66 -30.16
C PRO A 196 15.24 -8.46 -29.26
N GLN A 197 15.21 -9.78 -29.37
CA GLN A 197 16.21 -10.62 -28.73
C GLN A 197 17.50 -10.57 -29.54
N ARG A 198 18.56 -10.03 -28.92
CA ARG A 198 19.86 -9.82 -29.56
C ARG A 198 20.41 -11.11 -30.15
N GLY A 199 20.71 -11.08 -31.46
CA GLY A 199 21.24 -12.23 -32.19
C GLY A 199 20.21 -13.30 -32.61
N ALA A 200 18.96 -13.19 -32.16
CA ALA A 200 17.90 -14.14 -32.47
C ALA A 200 16.79 -13.54 -33.36
N GLY A 201 16.62 -12.22 -33.37
CA GLY A 201 15.61 -11.58 -34.20
C GLY A 201 15.77 -10.07 -34.28
N VAL A 202 15.01 -9.47 -35.19
CA VAL A 202 14.92 -8.02 -35.38
C VAL A 202 13.46 -7.61 -35.45
N VAL A 203 13.16 -6.38 -35.06
CA VAL A 203 11.86 -5.75 -35.30
C VAL A 203 12.09 -4.71 -36.39
N GLU A 204 11.46 -4.91 -37.55
CA GLU A 204 11.63 -4.08 -38.74
C GLU A 204 13.11 -3.86 -39.14
N GLY A 205 13.91 -4.92 -39.07
CA GLY A 205 15.35 -4.85 -39.39
C GLY A 205 16.23 -4.24 -38.30
N SER A 206 15.66 -3.79 -37.17
CA SER A 206 16.38 -3.17 -36.06
C SER A 206 16.48 -4.10 -34.84
N GLN A 207 17.63 -4.02 -34.15
CA GLN A 207 17.89 -4.63 -32.84
C GLN A 207 17.54 -3.69 -31.66
N ARG A 208 17.00 -2.50 -31.93
CA ARG A 208 16.60 -1.53 -30.90
C ARG A 208 15.16 -1.78 -30.45
N LYS A 209 14.81 -1.34 -29.23
CA LYS A 209 13.42 -1.31 -28.78
C LYS A 209 12.58 -0.41 -29.71
N ASN A 210 11.42 -0.90 -30.13
CA ASN A 210 10.54 -0.19 -31.05
C ASN A 210 9.15 0.00 -30.41
N PRO A 211 8.73 1.26 -30.15
CA PRO A 211 7.38 1.56 -29.71
C PRO A 211 6.41 1.61 -30.88
N TYR A 212 5.23 1.01 -30.72
CA TYR A 212 4.10 1.14 -31.63
C TYR A 212 2.89 1.66 -30.88
N LEU A 213 2.31 2.75 -31.37
CA LEU A 213 1.04 3.24 -30.84
C LEU A 213 -0.06 2.22 -31.15
N LEU A 214 -1.00 2.06 -30.24
CA LEU A 214 -2.15 1.18 -30.47
C LEU A 214 -3.35 2.04 -30.88
N LEU A 215 -3.79 1.86 -32.13
CA LEU A 215 -4.98 2.50 -32.66
C LEU A 215 -6.14 1.52 -32.59
N LEU A 216 -7.18 1.86 -31.81
CA LEU A 216 -8.39 1.04 -31.73
C LEU A 216 -9.30 1.35 -32.92
N TRP A 217 -9.57 0.34 -33.75
CA TRP A 217 -10.53 0.42 -34.87
C TRP A 217 -11.52 -0.74 -34.80
N GLY A 218 -12.79 -0.42 -34.53
CA GLY A 218 -13.78 -1.44 -34.16
C GLY A 218 -13.34 -2.19 -32.90
N ASN A 219 -13.25 -3.53 -33.01
CA ASN A 219 -12.77 -4.43 -31.95
C ASN A 219 -11.30 -4.91 -32.14
N ARG A 220 -10.48 -4.19 -32.92
CA ARG A 220 -9.08 -4.56 -33.17
C ARG A 220 -8.13 -3.41 -32.85
N PHE A 221 -6.96 -3.74 -32.33
CA PHE A 221 -5.84 -2.81 -32.25
C PHE A 221 -4.98 -2.93 -33.50
N LEU A 222 -4.68 -1.79 -34.12
CA LEU A 222 -3.72 -1.64 -35.20
C LEU A 222 -2.45 -1.00 -34.65
N LEU A 223 -1.29 -1.43 -35.14
CA LEU A 223 -0.02 -0.80 -34.80
C LEU A 223 0.11 0.51 -35.59
N GLY A 224 -0.13 1.64 -34.92
CA GLY A 224 0.13 2.97 -35.44
C GLY A 224 1.64 3.21 -35.51
N GLY A 225 2.11 3.63 -36.67
CA GLY A 225 3.53 3.83 -36.92
C GLY A 225 3.94 3.63 -38.38
N LYS A 226 3.08 3.04 -39.23
CA LYS A 226 3.19 3.04 -40.70
C LYS A 226 1.80 2.97 -41.33
#